data_AF-A0A377CGT2-F1
#
_entry.id   AF-A0A377CGT2-F1
#
_cell.length_a   1.000
_cell.length_b   1.000
_cell.length_c   1.000
_cell.angle_alpha   90.00
_cell.angle_beta   90.00
_cell.angle_gamma   90.00
#
_symmetry.space_group_name_H-M   'P 1'
#
loop_
_entity.id
_entity.type
_entity.pdbx_description
1 polymer ?
#
loop_
_entity_poly.entity_id
_entity_poly.type
_entity_poly.pdbx_seq_one_letter_code
_entity_poly.pdbx_strand_id
1 'polypeptide(L)'
;MKCVRKLILSGADIVKVGIGPGSVCTTRVKTGVGYPQLSAVIECADAAHGLGGMIVSDGGCTTPGDVAKAFGGGADFVMLGGMLAGHEESGGRIVEENGEKFMLFYGMSSESAMKRHVGGVAEYRAAEGKTVKLPLARPG
;
A
#
# COMPACT_ATOMS: atom_id res chain seq x y z
N MET A 1 -15.47 2.38 9.67
CA MET A 1 -16.71 2.46 8.85
C MET A 1 -17.27 3.88 8.59
N LYS A 2 -17.45 4.76 9.60
CA LYS A 2 -18.07 6.10 9.38
C LYS A 2 -17.38 6.93 8.28
N CYS A 3 -16.06 6.82 8.14
CA CYS A 3 -15.32 7.51 7.07
C CYS A 3 -15.72 7.06 5.66
N VAL A 4 -15.92 5.76 5.43
CA VAL A 4 -16.30 5.23 4.09
C VAL A 4 -17.62 5.83 3.65
N ARG A 5 -18.64 5.75 4.52
CA ARG A 5 -19.95 6.34 4.25
C ARG A 5 -19.85 7.84 3.98
N LYS A 6 -19.08 8.56 4.81
CA LYS A 6 -18.88 10.01 4.63
C LYS A 6 -18.24 10.34 3.28
N LEU A 7 -17.22 9.59 2.86
CA LEU A 7 -16.55 9.81 1.58
C LEU A 7 -17.50 9.57 0.40
N ILE A 8 -18.27 8.48 0.43
CA ILE A 8 -19.24 8.16 -0.63
C ILE A 8 -20.34 9.22 -0.70
N LEU A 9 -20.92 9.61 0.44
CA LEU A 9 -21.92 10.69 0.50
C LEU A 9 -21.35 12.05 0.12
N SER A 10 -20.03 12.22 0.14
CA SER A 10 -19.33 13.43 -0.35
C SER A 10 -18.98 13.34 -1.83
N GLY A 11 -19.34 12.26 -2.53
CA GLY A 11 -19.17 12.09 -3.97
C GLY A 11 -18.05 11.15 -4.42
N ALA A 12 -17.42 10.39 -3.51
CA ALA A 12 -16.44 9.38 -3.92
C ALA A 12 -17.13 8.09 -4.42
N ASP A 13 -16.85 7.66 -5.64
CA ASP A 13 -17.38 6.39 -6.17
C ASP A 13 -16.69 5.17 -5.57
N ILE A 14 -15.38 5.29 -5.33
CA ILE A 14 -14.52 4.20 -4.84
C ILE A 14 -13.66 4.68 -3.68
N VAL A 15 -13.72 3.97 -2.55
CA VAL A 15 -12.92 4.29 -1.36
C VAL A 15 -11.71 3.38 -1.26
N LYS A 16 -10.52 3.96 -1.13
CA LYS A 16 -9.28 3.23 -0.90
C LYS A 16 -9.08 2.87 0.57
N VAL A 17 -9.03 1.58 0.88
CA VAL A 17 -9.03 1.03 2.23
C VAL A 17 -7.66 0.45 2.57
N GLY A 18 -7.00 1.04 3.57
CA GLY A 18 -5.76 0.52 4.14
C GLY A 18 -4.99 1.58 4.92
N ILE A 19 -4.70 1.33 6.20
CA ILE A 19 -3.78 2.13 7.02
C ILE A 19 -2.77 1.21 7.71
N GLY A 20 -1.51 1.36 7.33
CA GLY A 20 -0.42 0.55 7.83
C GLY A 20 -0.22 -0.88 7.29
N PRO A 21 -0.94 -1.40 6.27
CA PRO A 21 -0.75 -2.80 5.84
C PRO A 21 0.39 -2.99 4.82
N GLY A 22 0.89 -1.91 4.20
CA GLY A 22 1.84 -2.01 3.08
C GLY A 22 3.22 -2.55 3.48
N SER A 23 3.88 -3.29 2.59
CA SER A 23 5.18 -3.95 2.83
C SER A 23 6.33 -2.99 3.18
N VAL A 24 6.24 -1.76 2.70
CA VAL A 24 7.21 -0.67 2.95
C VAL A 24 6.65 0.43 3.85
N CYS A 25 5.50 0.20 4.49
CA CYS A 25 4.90 1.12 5.44
C CYS A 25 5.44 0.86 6.85
N THR A 26 5.68 1.93 7.62
CA THR A 26 6.08 1.87 9.03
C THR A 26 5.13 2.66 9.93
N THR A 27 4.00 3.17 9.41
CA THR A 27 2.98 3.93 10.17
C THR A 27 2.58 3.24 11.47
N ARG A 28 2.27 1.93 11.44
CA ARG A 28 1.91 1.19 12.67
C ARG A 28 3.02 1.22 13.72
N VAL A 29 4.26 1.09 13.29
CA VAL A 29 5.43 1.11 14.19
C VAL A 29 5.68 2.51 14.73
N LYS A 30 5.47 3.55 13.93
CA LYS A 30 5.76 4.94 14.30
C LYS A 30 4.66 5.61 15.12
N THR A 31 3.40 5.26 14.86
CA THR A 31 2.23 5.98 15.40
C THR A 31 1.32 5.11 16.26
N GLY A 32 1.47 3.77 16.19
CA GLY A 32 0.51 2.83 16.77
C GLY A 32 -0.82 2.75 16.01
N VAL A 33 -1.02 3.56 14.96
CA VAL A 33 -2.28 3.62 14.21
C VAL A 33 -2.27 2.60 13.07
N GLY A 34 -3.35 1.83 12.98
CA GLY A 34 -3.60 0.91 11.88
C GLY A 34 -4.82 0.03 12.13
N TYR A 35 -5.21 -0.73 11.12
CA TYR A 35 -6.30 -1.70 11.22
C TYR A 35 -5.93 -3.00 10.49
N PRO A 36 -6.21 -4.19 11.05
CA PRO A 36 -6.02 -5.46 10.34
C PRO A 36 -6.73 -5.46 8.98
N GLN A 37 -6.01 -5.75 7.90
CA GLN A 37 -6.47 -5.42 6.54
C GLN A 37 -7.73 -6.20 6.14
N LEU A 38 -7.80 -7.50 6.43
CA LEU A 38 -8.98 -8.30 6.07
C LEU A 38 -10.24 -7.81 6.79
N SER A 39 -10.14 -7.52 8.09
CA SER A 39 -11.24 -6.92 8.86
C SER A 39 -11.62 -5.54 8.32
N ALA A 40 -10.64 -4.70 7.97
CA ALA A 40 -10.91 -3.39 7.36
C ALA A 40 -11.69 -3.53 6.06
N VAL A 41 -11.30 -4.48 5.20
CA VAL A 41 -11.98 -4.74 3.92
C VAL A 41 -13.41 -5.17 4.15
N ILE A 42 -13.66 -6.18 4.99
CA ILE A 42 -15.01 -6.69 5.29
C ILE A 42 -15.92 -5.57 5.79
N GLU A 43 -15.44 -4.81 6.79
CA GLU A 43 -16.22 -3.73 7.38
C GLU A 43 -16.46 -2.55 6.43
N CYS A 44 -15.49 -2.22 5.59
CA CYS A 44 -15.61 -1.11 4.65
C CYS A 44 -16.43 -1.48 3.42
N ALA A 45 -16.38 -2.73 2.97
CA ALA A 45 -17.19 -3.25 1.87
C ALA A 45 -18.68 -3.15 2.22
N ASP A 46 -19.07 -3.71 3.38
CA ASP A 46 -20.46 -3.62 3.88
C ASP A 46 -20.95 -2.16 3.96
N ALA A 47 -20.10 -1.26 4.46
CA ALA A 47 -20.42 0.15 4.53
C ALA A 47 -20.53 0.86 3.17
N ALA A 48 -19.74 0.45 2.17
CA ALA A 48 -19.72 1.06 0.84
C ALA A 48 -20.85 0.55 -0.05
N HIS A 49 -21.00 -0.79 -0.12
CA HIS A 49 -22.02 -1.45 -0.94
C HIS A 49 -23.44 -1.07 -0.50
N GLY A 50 -23.66 -0.88 0.80
CA GLY A 50 -24.94 -0.36 1.32
C GLY A 50 -25.31 1.06 0.85
N LEU A 51 -24.37 1.79 0.25
CA LEU A 51 -24.58 3.12 -0.36
C LEU A 51 -24.38 3.11 -1.89
N GLY A 52 -24.16 1.94 -2.50
CA GLY A 52 -23.86 1.82 -3.93
C GLY A 52 -22.45 2.24 -4.34
N GLY A 53 -21.55 2.50 -3.39
CA GLY A 53 -20.13 2.76 -3.66
C GLY A 53 -19.30 1.48 -3.64
N MET A 54 -18.07 1.57 -4.14
CA MET A 54 -17.12 0.46 -4.18
C MET A 54 -15.90 0.73 -3.28
N ILE A 55 -15.08 -0.30 -3.06
CA ILE A 55 -13.81 -0.18 -2.34
C ILE A 55 -12.64 -0.79 -3.12
N VAL A 56 -11.45 -0.27 -2.84
CA VAL A 56 -10.17 -0.90 -3.22
C VAL A 56 -9.38 -1.26 -1.97
N SER A 57 -9.03 -2.55 -1.82
CA SER A 57 -8.11 -3.01 -0.78
C SER A 57 -6.68 -2.60 -1.16
N ASP A 58 -6.06 -1.73 -0.37
CA ASP A 58 -4.73 -1.19 -0.65
C ASP A 58 -3.69 -1.67 0.37
N GLY A 59 -2.75 -2.48 -0.12
CA GLY A 59 -1.61 -2.98 0.63
C GLY A 59 -1.90 -4.25 1.43
N GLY A 60 -0.83 -4.87 1.93
CA GLY A 60 -0.88 -6.10 2.75
C GLY A 60 -0.94 -7.42 1.98
N CYS A 61 -1.19 -7.42 0.67
CA CYS A 61 -1.10 -8.64 -0.14
C CYS A 61 0.36 -8.95 -0.49
N THR A 62 0.81 -10.17 -0.19
CA THR A 62 2.15 -10.67 -0.58
C THR A 62 2.07 -11.91 -1.45
N THR A 63 0.92 -12.59 -1.46
CA THR A 63 0.66 -13.77 -2.28
C THR A 63 -0.65 -13.62 -3.06
N PRO A 64 -0.84 -14.35 -4.18
CA PRO A 64 -2.13 -14.39 -4.88
C PRO A 64 -3.29 -14.85 -3.97
N GLY A 65 -3.01 -15.68 -2.96
CA GLY A 65 -4.01 -16.10 -1.98
C GLY A 65 -4.53 -14.94 -1.13
N ASP A 66 -3.71 -13.93 -0.84
CA ASP A 66 -4.16 -12.74 -0.10
C ASP A 66 -5.06 -11.85 -0.97
N VAL A 67 -4.76 -11.79 -2.28
CA VAL A 67 -5.63 -11.13 -3.26
C VAL A 67 -6.99 -11.82 -3.31
N ALA A 68 -7.00 -13.15 -3.39
CA ALA A 68 -8.23 -13.94 -3.35
C ALA A 68 -9.03 -13.71 -2.06
N LYS A 69 -8.36 -13.64 -0.90
CA LYS A 69 -9.01 -13.31 0.38
C LYS A 69 -9.55 -11.89 0.42
N ALA A 70 -8.86 -10.91 -0.17
CA ALA A 70 -9.35 -9.54 -0.25
C ALA A 70 -10.66 -9.47 -1.07
N PHE A 71 -10.70 -10.13 -2.23
CA PHE A 71 -11.94 -10.27 -3.01
C PHE A 71 -13.03 -11.01 -2.23
N GLY A 72 -12.68 -12.14 -1.58
CA GLY A 72 -13.62 -12.88 -0.73
C GLY A 72 -14.14 -12.07 0.48
N GLY A 73 -13.38 -11.07 0.92
CA GLY A 73 -13.78 -10.12 1.96
C GLY A 73 -14.68 -8.98 1.46
N GLY A 74 -15.00 -8.92 0.17
CA GLY A 74 -15.88 -7.91 -0.42
C GLY A 74 -15.16 -6.72 -1.06
N ALA A 75 -13.84 -6.79 -1.30
CA ALA A 75 -13.19 -5.77 -2.11
C ALA A 75 -13.63 -5.85 -3.57
N ASP A 76 -13.92 -4.71 -4.21
CA ASP A 76 -14.20 -4.66 -5.65
C ASP A 76 -12.89 -4.63 -6.46
N PHE A 77 -11.84 -4.03 -5.88
CA PHE A 77 -10.51 -3.96 -6.46
C PHE A 77 -9.42 -4.26 -5.41
N VAL A 78 -8.24 -4.68 -5.88
CA VAL A 78 -7.05 -4.87 -5.03
C VAL A 78 -5.88 -4.09 -5.64
N MET A 79 -5.31 -3.19 -4.85
CA MET A 79 -4.13 -2.39 -5.22
C MET A 79 -2.86 -3.05 -4.70
N LEU A 80 -1.90 -3.25 -5.60
CA LEU A 80 -0.65 -3.95 -5.33
C LEU A 80 0.54 -3.01 -5.48
N GLY A 81 1.38 -2.97 -4.44
CA GLY A 81 2.70 -2.32 -4.50
C GLY A 81 3.81 -3.35 -4.54
N GLY A 82 4.09 -3.98 -3.39
CA GLY A 82 5.23 -4.88 -3.24
C GLY A 82 5.24 -6.10 -4.18
N MET A 83 4.06 -6.65 -4.52
CA MET A 83 3.98 -7.79 -5.45
C MET A 83 4.34 -7.43 -6.90
N LEU A 84 4.19 -6.16 -7.28
CA LEU A 84 4.54 -5.68 -8.61
C LEU A 84 5.93 -5.05 -8.65
N ALA A 85 6.53 -4.76 -7.48
CA ALA A 85 7.86 -4.20 -7.39
C ALA A 85 8.93 -5.24 -7.74
N GLY A 86 10.11 -4.77 -8.19
CA GLY A 86 11.23 -5.65 -8.52
C GLY A 86 11.18 -6.25 -9.93
N HIS A 87 10.23 -5.82 -10.79
CA HIS A 87 10.17 -6.21 -12.20
C HIS A 87 10.84 -5.14 -13.09
N GLU A 88 11.21 -5.47 -14.32
CA GLU A 88 11.91 -4.52 -15.21
C GLU A 88 11.05 -3.28 -15.54
N GLU A 89 9.73 -3.44 -15.57
CA GLU A 89 8.74 -2.39 -15.81
C GLU A 89 8.56 -1.48 -14.58
N SER A 90 9.06 -1.89 -13.41
CA SER A 90 8.96 -1.09 -12.20
C SER A 90 9.92 0.10 -12.24
N GLY A 91 9.45 1.29 -11.85
CA GLY A 91 10.25 2.53 -11.87
C GLY A 91 11.32 2.67 -10.78
N GLY A 92 11.67 1.58 -10.07
CA GLY A 92 12.67 1.59 -9.01
C GLY A 92 14.10 1.65 -9.55
N ARG A 93 15.02 2.29 -8.83
CA ARG A 93 16.44 2.33 -9.23
C ARG A 93 17.05 0.93 -9.07
N ILE A 94 17.66 0.41 -10.12
CA ILE A 94 18.43 -0.83 -10.07
C ILE A 94 19.83 -0.54 -9.51
N VAL A 95 20.26 -1.37 -8.58
CA VAL A 95 21.60 -1.35 -7.98
C VAL A 95 22.19 -2.75 -8.09
N GLU A 96 23.50 -2.83 -8.22
CA GLU A 96 24.22 -4.10 -8.25
C GLU A 96 25.04 -4.25 -6.97
N GLU A 97 24.95 -5.40 -6.33
CA GLU A 97 25.65 -5.72 -5.08
C GLU A 97 26.10 -7.18 -5.15
N ASN A 98 27.40 -7.42 -5.00
CA ASN A 98 28.00 -8.76 -5.09
C ASN A 98 27.66 -9.54 -6.38
N GLY A 99 27.50 -8.83 -7.51
CA GLY A 99 27.15 -9.42 -8.80
C GLY A 99 25.65 -9.74 -8.97
N GLU A 100 24.82 -9.44 -7.97
CA GLU A 100 23.37 -9.58 -8.04
C GLU A 100 22.70 -8.22 -8.24
N LYS A 101 21.66 -8.18 -9.09
CA LYS A 101 20.88 -6.97 -9.35
C LYS A 101 19.68 -6.90 -8.41
N PHE A 102 19.52 -5.76 -7.77
CA PHE A 102 18.40 -5.44 -6.89
C PHE A 102 17.70 -4.17 -7.35
N MET A 103 16.41 -4.09 -7.12
CA MET A 103 15.63 -2.86 -7.25
C MET A 103 15.40 -2.22 -5.88
N LEU A 104 15.63 -0.92 -5.79
CA LEU A 104 15.22 -0.12 -4.63
C LEU A 104 13.72 0.16 -4.70
N PHE A 105 12.98 -0.39 -3.74
CA PHE A 105 11.54 -0.13 -3.55
C PHE A 105 11.32 0.62 -2.23
N TYR A 106 10.56 1.70 -2.26
CA TYR A 106 10.37 2.56 -1.09
C TYR A 106 8.93 2.97 -0.88
N GLY A 107 8.53 3.14 0.38
CA GLY A 107 7.25 3.74 0.74
C GLY A 107 7.25 5.25 0.48
N MET A 108 6.13 5.81 0.04
CA MET A 108 6.02 7.25 -0.26
C MET A 108 6.25 8.16 0.96
N SER A 109 6.12 7.64 2.17
CA SER A 109 6.45 8.33 3.43
C SER A 109 7.83 7.95 3.99
N SER A 110 8.73 7.42 3.15
CA SER A 110 10.13 7.16 3.53
C SER A 110 11.00 8.40 3.38
N GLU A 111 12.14 8.44 4.08
CA GLU A 111 13.13 9.51 3.87
C GLU A 111 13.58 9.61 2.41
N SER A 112 13.76 8.47 1.73
CA SER A 112 14.14 8.41 0.31
C SER A 112 13.12 9.13 -0.57
N ALA A 113 11.83 8.89 -0.34
CA ALA A 113 10.75 9.55 -1.06
C ALA A 113 10.69 11.05 -0.74
N MET A 114 10.75 11.41 0.55
CA MET A 114 10.65 12.80 0.98
C MET A 114 11.84 13.66 0.50
N LYS A 115 13.06 13.12 0.53
CA LYS A 115 14.24 13.77 -0.06
C LYS A 115 14.07 13.97 -1.57
N ARG A 116 13.55 12.96 -2.28
CA ARG A 116 13.37 13.02 -3.74
C ARG A 116 12.28 13.97 -4.20
N HIS A 117 11.17 14.05 -3.48
CA HIS A 117 9.95 14.73 -3.96
C HIS A 117 9.61 16.03 -3.22
N VAL A 118 10.09 16.21 -1.98
CA VAL A 118 9.72 17.33 -1.10
C VAL A 118 10.94 18.13 -0.64
N GLY A 119 12.16 17.64 -0.89
CA GLY A 119 13.41 18.31 -0.52
C GLY A 119 13.98 17.91 0.85
N GLY A 120 13.32 16.97 1.55
CA GLY A 120 13.77 16.49 2.87
C GLY A 120 12.61 16.13 3.79
N VAL A 121 12.94 15.73 5.02
CA VAL A 121 11.94 15.49 6.07
C VAL A 121 11.84 16.76 6.92
N ALA A 122 10.65 17.35 6.99
CA ALA A 122 10.41 18.49 7.87
C ALA A 122 10.61 18.08 9.34
N GLU A 123 11.14 18.97 10.18
CA GLU A 123 11.50 18.64 11.57
C GLU A 123 10.34 18.08 12.40
N TYR A 124 9.12 18.52 12.11
CA TYR A 124 7.90 18.08 12.82
C TYR A 124 7.28 16.79 12.24
N ARG A 125 7.86 16.19 11.19
CA ARG A 125 7.36 14.97 10.54
C ARG A 125 8.29 13.79 10.79
N ALA A 126 7.70 12.63 11.06
CA ALA A 126 8.42 11.36 11.09
C ALA A 126 8.28 10.63 9.76
N ALA A 127 9.34 9.90 9.35
CA ALA A 127 9.24 8.98 8.22
C ALA A 127 8.40 7.75 8.61
N GLU A 128 7.31 7.52 7.86
CA GLU A 128 6.37 6.41 8.03
C GLU A 128 6.45 5.38 6.89
N GLY A 129 7.56 5.39 6.17
CA GLY A 129 7.91 4.37 5.20
C GLY A 129 9.38 3.98 5.31
N LYS A 130 9.72 2.82 4.74
CA LYS A 130 11.10 2.33 4.61
C LYS A 130 11.48 2.14 3.15
N THR A 131 12.77 2.00 2.90
CA THR A 131 13.33 1.55 1.62
C THR A 131 13.84 0.13 1.79
N VAL A 132 13.58 -0.74 0.82
CA VAL A 132 14.04 -2.12 0.78
C VAL A 132 14.73 -2.40 -0.56
N LYS A 133 15.64 -3.37 -0.56
CA LYS A 133 16.23 -3.94 -1.78
C LYS A 133 15.44 -5.20 -2.12
N LEU A 134 14.90 -5.28 -3.33
CA LEU A 134 14.21 -6.46 -3.85
C LEU A 134 15.09 -7.09 -4.92
N PRO A 135 15.29 -8.42 -4.94
CA PRO A 135 15.93 -9.08 -6.08
C PRO A 135 15.19 -8.71 -7.36
N LEU A 136 15.93 -8.37 -8.42
CA LEU A 136 15.32 -8.11 -9.71
C LEU A 136 14.74 -9.43 -10.25
N ALA A 137 13.42 -9.48 -10.45
CA ALA A 137 12.75 -10.59 -11.08
C ALA A 137 13.37 -10.79 -12.48
N ARG A 138 13.76 -12.02 -12.79
CA ARG A 138 14.19 -12.35 -14.15
C ARG A 138 12.94 -12.33 -15.05
N PRO A 139 13.02 -11.83 -16.29
CA PRO A 139 11.92 -11.94 -17.23
C PRO A 139 11.50 -13.41 -17.36
N GLY A 140 10.20 -13.66 -17.28
CA GLY A 140 9.58 -14.98 -17.45
C GLY A 140 9.52 -15.42 -18.89
#